data_AF-A0ABD1EQ32-F1
#
_entry.id   AF-A0ABD1EQ32-F1
#
_cell.length_a   1.000
_cell.length_b   1.000
_cell.length_c   1.000
_cell.angle_alpha   90.00
_cell.angle_beta   90.00
_cell.angle_gamma   90.00
#
_symmetry.space_group_name_H-M   'P 1'
#
loop_
_entity.id
_entity.type
_entity.pdbx_description
1 polymer ?
#
loop_
_entity_poly.entity_id
_entity_poly.type
_entity_poly.pdbx_seq_one_letter_code
_entity_poly.pdbx_strand_id
1 'polypeptide(L)' 'MPSTSSLMGSATRYISGRNAMQTVYWIRPTDGNQHKFLKLSKTCNFQKGSKPPRNVQEMQHRTQFYDN' A
#
# COMPACT_ATOMS: atom_id res chain seq x y z
N MET A 1 -7.03 -0.69 12.42
CA MET A 1 -7.04 -1.64 11.29
C MET A 1 -8.25 -1.30 10.43
N PRO A 2 -8.16 -1.28 9.09
CA PRO A 2 -9.34 -1.06 8.25
C PRO A 2 -10.43 -2.05 8.65
N SER A 3 -11.67 -1.59 8.76
CA SER A 3 -12.80 -2.47 9.05
C SER A 3 -12.86 -3.56 7.97
N THR A 4 -13.04 -4.80 8.39
CA THR A 4 -13.01 -6.00 7.54
C THR A 4 -14.02 -5.94 6.38
N SER A 5 -15.04 -5.07 6.45
CA SER A 5 -16.03 -4.84 5.38
C SER A 5 -15.55 -3.98 4.20
N SER A 6 -14.39 -3.31 4.33
CA SER A 6 -13.87 -2.41 3.29
C SER A 6 -12.82 -3.04 2.37
N LEU A 7 -12.18 -4.14 2.76
CA LEU A 7 -11.08 -4.74 2.00
C LEU A 7 -11.60 -5.48 0.77
N MET A 8 -11.17 -5.05 -0.42
CA MET A 8 -11.52 -5.69 -1.69
C MET A 8 -10.48 -6.71 -2.13
N GLY A 9 -9.21 -6.44 -1.85
CA GLY A 9 -8.13 -7.35 -2.20
C GLY A 9 -6.79 -6.91 -1.64
N SER A 10 -5.80 -7.79 -1.71
CA SER A 10 -4.42 -7.47 -1.34
C SER A 10 -3.43 -8.24 -2.19
N ALA A 11 -2.24 -7.66 -2.38
CA ALA A 11 -1.14 -8.29 -3.08
C ALA A 11 0.15 -8.01 -2.31
N THR A 12 0.96 -9.05 -2.12
CA THR A 12 2.25 -8.96 -1.42
C THR A 12 3.37 -9.35 -2.37
N ARG A 13 4.45 -8.58 -2.35
CA ARG A 13 5.70 -8.95 -3.04
C ARG A 13 6.91 -8.76 -2.14
N TYR A 14 7.91 -9.60 -2.37
CA TYR A 14 9.25 -9.38 -1.85
C TYR A 14 10.07 -8.53 -2.83
N ILE A 15 10.87 -7.60 -2.31
CA ILE A 15 11.77 -6.76 -3.09
C ILE A 15 13.20 -7.19 -2.78
N SER A 16 13.71 -8.12 -3.59
CA SER A 16 15.11 -8.55 -3.55
C SER A 16 16.03 -7.35 -3.76
N GLY A 17 17.07 -7.21 -2.93
CA GLY A 17 17.97 -6.06 -2.93
C GLY A 17 17.60 -4.94 -1.94
N ARG A 18 16.34 -4.90 -1.46
CA ARG A 18 15.95 -4.03 -0.33
C ARG A 18 15.69 -4.79 0.96
N ASN A 19 15.73 -6.12 0.92
CA ASN A 19 15.35 -7.00 2.03
C ASN A 19 14.04 -6.52 2.67
N ALA A 20 13.04 -6.29 1.81
CA ALA A 20 11.78 -5.66 2.18
C ALA A 20 10.59 -6.38 1.56
N MET A 21 9.49 -6.41 2.29
CA MET A 21 8.18 -6.91 1.86
C MET A 21 7.25 -5.72 1.68
N GLN A 22 6.57 -5.66 0.55
CA GLN A 22 5.55 -4.66 0.28
C GLN A 22 4.20 -5.34 0.11
N THR A 23 3.21 -4.87 0.86
CA THR A 23 1.83 -5.29 0.73
C THR A 23 0.98 -4.11 0.30
N VAL A 24 0.22 -4.31 -0.76
CA VAL A 24 -0.78 -3.38 -1.27
C VAL A 24 -2.16 -3.90 -0.89
N TYR A 25 -3.04 -3.00 -0.49
CA TYR A 25 -4.44 -3.25 -0.22
C TYR A 25 -5.29 -2.36 -1.12
N TRP A 26 -6.35 -2.93 -1.67
CA TRP A 26 -7.42 -2.18 -2.31
C TRP A 26 -8.61 -2.20 -1.37
N ILE A 27 -9.08 -1.03 -0.97
CA ILE A 27 -10.26 -0.91 -0.11
C ILE A 27 -11.33 -0.07 -0.78
N ARG A 28 -12.60 -0.36 -0.46
CA ARG A 28 -13.71 0.50 -0.81
C ARG A 28 -13.56 1.84 -0.09
N PRO A 29 -13.73 2.97 -0.80
CA PRO A 29 -13.71 4.28 -0.17
C PRO A 29 -14.98 4.46 0.68
N THR A 30 -14.83 5.14 1.80
CA THR A 30 -15.90 5.41 2.78
C THR A 30 -16.86 6.51 2.33
N ASP A 31 -16.55 7.23 1.25
CA ASP A 31 -17.33 8.34 0.70
C ASP A 31 -18.53 7.90 -0.16
N GLY A 32 -18.80 6.60 -0.24
CA GLY A 32 -19.93 6.03 -0.99
C GLY A 32 -19.70 5.95 -2.49
N ASN A 33 -18.54 6.38 -3.00
CA ASN A 33 -18.24 6.33 -4.43
C ASN A 33 -17.81 4.92 -4.84
N GLN A 34 -18.78 4.08 -5.22
CA GLN A 34 -18.56 2.66 -5.52
C GLN A 34 -17.67 2.41 -6.75
N HIS A 35 -17.39 3.44 -7.56
CA HIS A 35 -16.59 3.33 -8.77
C HIS A 35 -15.09 3.54 -8.54
N LYS A 36 -14.66 3.94 -7.34
CA LYS A 36 -13.25 4.19 -7.03
C LYS A 36 -12.70 3.16 -6.06
N PHE A 37 -11.42 2.84 -6.19
CA PHE A 37 -10.70 2.06 -5.20
C PHE A 37 -9.59 2.86 -4.54
N LEU A 38 -9.47 2.72 -3.23
CA LEU A 38 -8.35 3.29 -2.48
C LEU A 38 -7.23 2.27 -2.41
N LYS A 39 -6.06 2.63 -2.96
CA LYS A 39 -4.85 1.84 -2.82
C LYS A 39 -4.06 2.29 -1.61
N LEU A 40 -3.84 1.37 -0.68
CA LEU A 40 -2.95 1.53 0.46
C LEU A 40 -1.71 0.67 0.24
N SER A 41 -0.53 1.24 0.46
CA SER A 41 0.74 0.51 0.37
C SER A 41 1.40 0.50 1.74
N LYS A 42 1.84 -0.68 2.19
CA LYS A 42 2.66 -0.85 3.39
C LYS A 42 3.94 -1.59 3.02
N THR A 43 5.07 -1.10 3.49
CA THR A 43 6.37 -1.75 3.30
C THR A 43 6.98 -2.05 4.64
N CYS A 44 7.38 -3.30 4.85
CA CYS A 44 8.16 -3.75 6.00
C CYS A 44 9.60 -4.04 5.52
N ASN A 45 10.60 -3.48 6.18
CA ASN A 45 12.01 -3.79 5.90
C ASN A 45 12.51 -4.78 6.95
N PHE A 46 13.09 -5.90 6.53
CA PHE A 46 13.54 -6.98 7.42
C PHE A 46 14.92 -6.73 8.04
N GLN A 47 15.67 -5.78 7.50
CA GLN A 47 16.97 -5.38 8.03
C GLN A 47 17.01 -3.87 8.25
N LYS A 48 17.97 -3.40 9.06
CA LYS A 48 18.43 -2.01 9.13
C LYS A 48 19.22 -1.66 7.84
N GLY A 49 18.65 -1.98 6.68
CA GLY A 49 19.19 -1.64 5.38
C GLY A 49 19.09 -0.14 5.14
N SER A 50 19.90 0.39 4.23
CA SER A 50 19.90 1.80 3.85
C SER A 50 18.48 2.28 3.61
N LYS A 51 18.13 3.41 4.24
CA LYS A 51 16.81 4.02 4.09
C LYS A 51 16.52 4.17 2.59
N PRO A 52 15.35 3.74 2.10
CA PRO A 52 15.02 3.91 0.69
C PRO A 52 15.10 5.40 0.32
N PRO A 53 15.41 5.74 -0.94
CA PRO A 53 15.44 7.14 -1.40
C PRO A 53 14.21 7.93 -0.95
N ARG A 54 14.36 9.22 -0.63
CA ARG A 54 13.31 10.05 -0.01
C ARG A 54 11.98 10.04 -0.79
N ASN A 55 12.07 10.10 -2.12
CA ASN A 55 10.93 9.97 -3.03
C ASN A 55 10.18 8.63 -2.90
N VAL A 56 10.88 7.54 -2.59
CA VAL A 56 10.26 6.22 -2.35
C VAL A 56 9.57 6.20 -0.98
N GLN A 57 10.13 6.85 0.03
CA GLN A 57 9.48 6.99 1.35
C GLN A 57 8.20 7.82 1.24
N GLU A 58 8.22 8.92 0.49
CA GLU A 58 7.06 9.77 0.24
C GLU A 58 5.95 9.01 -0.52
N MET A 59 6.33 8.18 -1.51
CA MET A 59 5.36 7.31 -2.20
C MET A 59 4.74 6.25 -1.29
N GLN A 60 5.44 5.76 -0.26
CA GLN A 60 4.90 4.76 0.67
C GLN A 60 3.75 5.30 1.53
N HIS A 61 3.74 6.61 1.82
CA HIS A 61 2.66 7.27 2.55
C HIS A 61 1.56 7.83 1.64
N ARG A 62 1.70 7.71 0.31
CA ARG A 62 0.76 8.28 -0.64
C ARG A 62 -0.43 7.36 -0.87
N THR A 63 -1.57 7.74 -0.33
CA THR A 63 -2.88 7.19 -0.70
C THR A 63 -3.18 7.57 -2.15
N GLN A 64 -3.41 6.58 -3.02
CA GLN A 64 -3.78 6.82 -4.42
C GLN A 64 -5.17 6.26 -4.71
N PHE A 65 -5.98 7.07 -5.38
CA PHE A 65 -7.29 6.70 -5.88
C PHE A 65 -7.16 6.23 -7.32
N TYR A 66 -7.81 5.13 -7.64
CA TYR A 66 -7.92 4.63 -9.01
C TYR A 66 -9.39 4.62 -9.40
N ASP A 67 -9.69 5.18 -10.55
CA ASP A 67 -10.99 5.06 -11.20
C ASP A 67 -11.04 3.70 -11.94
N ASN A 68 -12.19 3.04 -11.91
CA ASN A 68 -12.44 1.81 -12.69
C ASN A 68 -12.52 2.10 -14.19
#